data_AF-A0A937ZQH9-F1
#
_entry.id   AF-A0A937ZQH9-F1
#
_cell.length_a   1.000
_cell.length_b   1.000
_cell.length_c   1.000
_cell.angle_alpha   90.00
_cell.angle_beta   90.00
_cell.angle_gamma   90.00
#
_symmetry.space_group_name_H-M   'P 1'
#
loop_
_entity.id
_entity.type
_entity.pdbx_description
1 polymer ?
#
loop_
_entity_poly.entity_id
_entity_poly.type
_entity_poly.pdbx_seq_one_letter_code
_entity_poly.pdbx_strand_id
1 'polypeptide(L)' 'MNITKTAILLAALTALFMTLGFLLGGMSGALVALAIAAAMNLFAYWNSDKLVLRMYGARAVDAQSAPGLHGI' A
#
# COMPACT_ATOMS: atom_id res chain seq x y z
N MET A 1 -8.77 -11.26 12.75
CA MET A 1 -8.05 -10.02 12.40
C MET A 1 -7.92 -9.17 13.66
N ASN A 2 -6.71 -8.81 14.07
CA ASN A 2 -6.52 -8.11 15.35
C ASN A 2 -6.51 -6.59 15.10
N ILE A 3 -7.71 -6.00 15.00
CA ILE A 3 -7.93 -4.59 14.63
C ILE A 3 -7.07 -3.63 15.49
N THR A 4 -6.89 -3.94 16.77
CA THR A 4 -6.02 -3.16 17.68
C THR A 4 -4.58 -3.07 17.20
N LYS A 5 -3.99 -4.20 16.75
CA LYS A 5 -2.61 -4.19 16.22
C LYS A 5 -2.54 -3.40 14.93
N THR A 6 -3.51 -3.58 14.03
CA THR A 6 -3.59 -2.82 12.79
C THR A 6 -3.73 -1.33 13.04
N ALA A 7 -4.60 -0.92 13.97
CA ALA A 7 -4.81 0.49 14.32
C ALA A 7 -3.54 1.12 14.91
N ILE A 8 -2.83 0.42 15.82
CA ILE A 8 -1.56 0.90 16.39
C ILE A 8 -0.50 1.06 15.29
N LEU A 9 -0.37 0.08 14.39
CA LEU A 9 0.59 0.15 13.29
C LEU A 9 0.29 1.32 12.35
N LEU A 10 -0.98 1.53 12.00
CA LEU A 10 -1.39 2.65 11.14
C LEU A 10 -1.17 4.01 11.83
N ALA A 11 -1.50 4.12 13.12
CA ALA A 11 -1.25 5.33 13.89
C ALA A 11 0.26 5.65 13.99
N ALA A 12 1.09 4.64 14.27
CA ALA A 12 2.54 4.78 14.33
C ALA A 12 3.13 5.20 12.98
N LEU A 13 2.70 4.58 11.89
CA LEU A 13 3.14 4.94 10.53
C LEU A 13 2.73 6.38 10.17
N THR A 14 1.50 6.77 10.51
CA THR A 14 1.00 8.13 10.26
C THR A 14 1.81 9.17 11.04
N ALA A 15 2.07 8.90 12.32
CA ALA A 15 2.91 9.76 13.16
C ALA A 15 4.34 9.89 12.60
N LEU A 16 4.92 8.79 12.10
CA LEU A 16 6.25 8.79 11.48
C LEU A 16 6.31 9.69 10.24
N PHE A 17 5.35 9.56 9.31
CA PHE A 17 5.30 10.40 8.11
C PHE A 17 5.13 11.90 8.46
N MET A 18 4.24 12.23 9.40
CA MET A 18 4.01 13.61 9.84
C MET A 18 5.24 14.20 10.52
N THR A 19 5.91 13.43 11.38
CA THR A 19 7.12 13.87 12.08
C THR A 19 8.25 14.12 11.10
N LEU A 20 8.48 13.22 10.14
CA LEU A 20 9.50 13.41 9.10
C LEU A 20 9.20 14.62 8.22
N GLY A 21 7.95 14.79 7.77
CA GLY A 21 7.53 15.97 7.01
C GLY A 21 7.77 17.28 7.77
N PHE A 22 7.44 17.29 9.07
CA PHE A 22 7.67 18.45 9.93
C PHE A 22 9.15 18.75 10.15
N LEU A 23 9.99 17.73 10.38
CA LEU A 23 11.42 17.94 10.57
C LEU A 23 12.11 18.46 9.30
N LEU A 24 11.66 18.07 8.11
CA LEU A 24 12.26 18.47 6.85
C LEU A 24 11.86 19.88 6.39
N GLY A 25 10.68 20.38 6.76
CA GLY A 25 10.17 21.65 6.22
C GLY A 25 9.12 22.34 7.08
N GLY A 26 9.02 22.02 8.36
CA GLY A 26 8.01 22.52 9.28
C GLY A 26 6.59 22.21 8.78
N MET A 27 5.70 23.19 8.88
CA MET A 27 4.31 23.02 8.45
C MET A 27 4.16 22.79 6.94
N SER A 28 5.02 23.42 6.13
CA SER A 28 5.02 23.23 4.68
C SER A 28 5.47 21.82 4.29
N GLY A 29 6.51 21.30 4.96
CA GLY A 29 6.99 19.93 4.77
C GLY A 29 5.96 18.89 5.20
N ALA A 30 5.20 19.15 6.27
CA ALA A 30 4.09 18.29 6.69
C ALA A 30 2.98 18.21 5.63
N LEU A 31 2.59 19.35 5.02
CA LEU A 31 1.60 19.38 3.93
C LEU A 31 2.08 18.63 2.69
N VAL A 32 3.34 18.81 2.31
CA VAL A 32 3.95 18.09 1.19
C VAL A 32 4.03 16.59 1.47
N ALA A 33 4.44 16.18 2.67
CA ALA A 33 4.46 14.78 3.08
C ALA A 33 3.07 14.15 3.03
N LEU A 34 2.03 14.88 3.45
CA LEU A 34 0.65 14.44 3.35
C LEU A 34 0.21 14.27 1.89
N ALA A 35 0.54 15.22 1.02
CA ALA A 35 0.24 15.13 -0.41
C ALA A 35 0.92 13.91 -1.07
N ILE A 36 2.20 13.66 -0.74
CA ILE A 36 2.93 12.49 -1.21
C ILE A 36 2.29 11.21 -0.68
N ALA A 37 1.97 11.15 0.61
CA ALA A 37 1.34 9.98 1.22
C ALA A 37 -0.02 9.66 0.58
N ALA A 38 -0.84 10.69 0.30
CA ALA A 38 -2.11 10.53 -0.41
C ALA A 38 -1.90 10.01 -1.84
N ALA A 39 -0.93 10.56 -2.58
CA ALA A 39 -0.60 10.09 -3.93
C ALA A 39 -0.11 8.63 -3.92
N MET A 40 0.75 8.26 -2.97
CA MET A 40 1.20 6.88 -2.77
C MET A 40 0.02 5.95 -2.46
N ASN A 41 -0.92 6.38 -1.62
CA ASN A 41 -2.09 5.58 -1.27
C ASN A 41 -3.01 5.35 -2.48
N LEU A 42 -3.28 6.39 -3.26
CA LEU A 42 -4.07 6.29 -4.50
C LEU A 42 -3.40 5.39 -5.53
N PHE A 43 -2.09 5.55 -5.74
CA PHE A 43 -1.33 4.69 -6.64
C PHE A 43 -1.34 3.23 -6.18
N ALA A 44 -1.12 3.00 -4.89
CA ALA A 44 -1.15 1.67 -4.30
C ALA A 44 -2.53 1.04 -4.41
N TYR A 45 -3.61 1.81 -4.22
CA TYR A 45 -4.98 1.31 -4.36
C TYR A 45 -5.25 0.82 -5.79
N TRP A 46 -4.94 1.65 -6.80
CA TRP A 46 -5.19 1.32 -8.21
C TRP A 46 -4.28 0.24 -8.80
N ASN A 47 -3.04 0.14 -8.32
CA ASN A 47 -2.05 -0.80 -8.86
C ASN A 47 -1.77 -1.97 -7.88
N SER A 48 -2.63 -2.14 -6.88
CA SER A 48 -2.48 -3.16 -5.83
C SER A 48 -2.45 -4.57 -6.40
N ASP A 49 -3.28 -4.85 -7.40
CA ASP A 49 -3.41 -6.13 -8.10
C ASP A 49 -2.08 -6.57 -8.71
N LYS A 50 -1.43 -5.71 -9.48
CA LYS A 50 -0.14 -6.02 -10.12
C LYS A 50 0.97 -6.09 -9.10
N LEU A 51 0.94 -5.23 -8.08
CA LEU A 51 1.95 -5.20 -7.02
C LEU A 51 1.96 -6.52 -6.24
N VAL A 52 0.78 -6.98 -5.79
CA VAL A 52 0.66 -8.22 -5.02
C VAL A 52 1.07 -9.43 -5.86
N LEU A 53 0.66 -9.49 -7.13
CA LEU A 53 1.07 -10.56 -8.05
C LEU A 53 2.60 -10.60 -8.21
N ARG A 54 3.25 -9.45 -8.38
CA ARG A 54 4.73 -9.37 -8.48
C ARG A 54 5.42 -9.77 -7.18
N MET A 55 4.88 -9.39 -6.01
CA MET A 55 5.42 -9.77 -4.71
C MET A 55 5.40 -11.28 -4.47
N TYR A 56 4.36 -11.97 -4.93
CA TYR A 56 4.25 -13.42 -4.84
C TYR A 56 4.91 -14.17 -6.01
N GLY A 57 5.55 -13.47 -6.94
CA GLY A 57 6.15 -14.08 -8.13
C GLY A 57 5.11 -14.79 -9.02
N ALA A 58 3.87 -14.31 -9.01
CA ALA A 58 2.78 -14.90 -9.75
C ALA A 58 3.07 -14.90 -11.26
N ARG A 59 2.70 -15.99 -11.92
CA ARG A 59 2.78 -16.14 -13.37
C ARG A 59 1.37 -16.21 -13.94
N ALA A 60 1.18 -15.65 -15.13
CA ALA A 60 -0.06 -15.84 -15.87
C ALA A 60 -0.23 -17.34 -16.16
N VAL A 61 -1.38 -17.88 -15.76
CA VAL A 61 -1.80 -19.25 -16.04
C VAL A 61 -2.92 -19.21 -17.05
N ASP A 62 -2.87 -20.13 -18.01
CA ASP A 62 -3.90 -20.36 -19.02
C ASP A 62 -4.77 -21.57 -18.66
N ALA A 63 -5.84 -21.79 -19.44
CA ALA A 63 -6.78 -22.88 -19.21
C ALA A 63 -6.14 -24.28 -19.30
N GLN A 64 -5.00 -24.41 -19.98
CA GLN A 64 -4.26 -25.68 -20.08
C GLN A 64 -3.37 -25.93 -18.86
N SER A 65 -2.77 -24.88 -18.31
CA SER A 65 -1.86 -24.95 -17.17
C SER A 65 -2.56 -24.97 -15.81
N ALA A 66 -3.81 -24.48 -15.73
CA ALA A 66 -4.64 -24.57 -14.53
C ALA A 66 -6.12 -24.84 -14.86
N PRO A 67 -6.48 -26.05 -15.32
CA PRO A 67 -7.86 -26.40 -15.71
C PRO A 67 -8.85 -26.30 -14.54
N GLY A 68 -8.41 -26.46 -13.29
CA GLY A 68 -9.24 -26.31 -12.09
C GLY A 68 -9.62 -24.86 -11.73
N LEU A 69 -9.01 -23.85 -12.37
CA LEU A 69 -9.37 -22.43 -12.18
C LEU A 69 -10.42 -21.93 -13.19
N HIS A 70 -10.70 -22.72 -14.24
CA HIS A 70 -11.55 -22.31 -15.38
C HIS A 70 -12.89 -23.07 -15.43
N GLY A 71 -13.24 -23.87 -14.42
CA GLY A 71 -14.39 -24.79 -14.41
C GLY A 71 -15.42 -24.54 -13.31
N ILE A 72 -15.80 -23.28 -13.06
CA ILE A 72 -16.95 -22.90 -12.22
C ILE A 72 -18.02 -22.19 -13.04
#